data_AF-A0A9N9AIQ0-F1
#
_entry.id   AF-A0A9N9AIQ0-F1
#
_cell.length_a   1.000
_cell.length_b   1.000
_cell.length_c   1.000
_cell.angle_alpha   90.00
_cell.angle_beta   90.00
_cell.angle_gamma   90.00
#
_symmetry.space_group_name_H-M   'P 1'
#
loop_
_entity.id
_entity.type
_entity.pdbx_description
1 polymer ?
#
loop_
_entity_poly.entity_id
_entity_poly.type
_entity_poly.pdbx_seq_one_letter_code
_entity_poly.pdbx_strand_id
1 'polypeptide(L)'
;EVFGHVNGIKFLDLDESAVLDLLEYELPRNQEIYWNPSEDTHPNQHWIDQILAIFMFENSQYDFLEFSKFPLLPMEWPEKKLVLFNPYDPLLFLPPELYDYGPMIPILAKLGVRFTTCKPPPQNNGLNPNLAIIRECILLSTPTNMVESLKRAVSKSSKTLEQIFLDLNSDEIEKFRNFVRNASRINLGKLY
;
A
#
# COMPACT_ATOMS: atom_id res chain seq x y z
N GLU A 1 23.62 18.86 18.12
CA GLU A 1 24.25 17.61 17.67
C GLU A 1 23.66 16.46 18.49
N VAL A 2 22.55 15.85 18.06
CA VAL A 2 21.86 14.80 18.85
C VAL A 2 21.69 13.48 18.09
N PHE A 3 21.79 13.49 16.75
CA PHE A 3 21.60 12.29 15.94
C PHE A 3 22.89 11.92 15.19
N GLY A 4 23.94 11.62 15.95
CA GLY A 4 25.11 10.93 15.40
C GLY A 4 24.79 9.45 15.23
N HIS A 5 24.70 8.99 13.98
CA HIS A 5 24.65 7.58 13.57
C HIS A 5 23.84 6.64 14.49
N VAL A 6 22.52 6.61 14.30
CA VAL A 6 21.66 5.54 14.82
C VAL A 6 21.78 4.31 13.91
N ASN A 7 23.00 3.77 13.78
CA ASN A 7 23.24 2.47 13.17
C ASN A 7 23.30 1.44 14.31
N GLY A 8 22.14 1.02 14.83
CA GLY A 8 22.07 -0.11 15.75
C GLY A 8 21.05 -0.06 16.88
N ILE A 9 20.31 1.05 17.07
CA ILE A 9 19.19 1.07 18.03
C ILE A 9 17.98 0.46 17.34
N LYS A 10 17.40 -0.59 17.94
CA LYS A 10 16.11 -1.10 17.48
C LYS A 10 15.05 -0.08 17.87
N PHE A 11 14.19 0.29 16.93
CA PHE A 11 13.07 1.20 17.20
C PHE A 11 12.20 0.79 18.40
N LEU A 12 12.13 -0.52 18.67
CA LEU A 12 11.41 -1.09 19.81
C LEU A 12 11.95 -0.67 21.20
N ASP A 13 13.17 -0.11 21.25
CA ASP A 13 13.80 0.37 22.48
C ASP A 13 13.58 1.89 22.71
N LEU A 14 12.99 2.59 21.73
CA LEU A 14 12.66 4.02 21.82
C LEU A 14 11.24 4.21 22.36
N ASP A 15 10.97 5.35 23.01
CA ASP A 15 9.60 5.75 23.34
C ASP A 15 8.88 6.39 22.15
N GLU A 16 7.56 6.56 22.25
CA GLU A 16 6.72 7.12 21.19
C GLU A 16 7.17 8.50 20.71
N SER A 17 7.55 9.38 21.63
CA SER A 17 7.99 10.73 21.28
C SER A 17 9.28 10.68 20.48
N ALA A 18 10.24 9.86 20.88
CA ALA A 18 11.52 9.72 20.20
C ALA A 18 11.36 9.16 18.78
N VAL A 19 10.44 8.21 18.58
CA VAL A 19 10.14 7.70 17.23
C VAL A 19 9.46 8.80 16.39
N LEU A 20 8.48 9.52 16.93
CA LEU A 20 7.82 10.61 16.19
C LEU A 20 8.78 11.74 15.80
N ASP A 21 9.70 12.12 16.70
CA ASP A 21 10.75 13.11 16.41
C ASP A 21 11.66 12.65 15.27
N LEU A 22 12.01 11.36 15.25
CA LEU A 22 12.80 10.78 14.16
C LEU A 22 12.01 10.78 12.84
N LEU A 23 10.72 10.45 12.85
CA LEU A 23 9.88 10.53 11.65
C LEU A 23 9.78 11.96 11.12
N GLU A 24 9.63 12.95 12.00
CA GLU A 24 9.59 14.37 11.61
C GLU A 24 10.89 14.83 10.96
N TYR A 25 12.02 14.30 11.42
CA TYR A 25 13.33 14.62 10.87
C TYR A 25 13.60 13.94 9.52
N GLU A 26 13.24 12.66 9.39
CA GLU A 26 13.59 11.83 8.22
C GLU A 26 12.53 11.86 7.10
N LEU A 27 11.26 12.11 7.43
CA LEU A 27 10.15 12.06 6.48
C LEU A 27 9.41 13.39 6.39
N PRO A 28 9.26 13.96 5.18
CA PRO A 28 8.34 15.08 5.01
C PRO A 28 6.90 14.59 5.19
N ARG A 29 6.03 15.45 5.72
CA ARG A 29 4.58 15.18 5.88
C ARG A 29 3.78 15.25 4.57
N ASN A 30 4.42 14.90 3.45
CA ASN A 30 3.78 14.86 2.14
C ASN A 30 2.89 13.60 2.04
N GLN A 31 1.83 13.68 1.22
CA GLN A 31 0.96 12.52 1.00
C GLN A 31 1.71 11.32 0.40
N GLU A 32 2.70 11.60 -0.44
CA GLU A 32 3.52 10.61 -1.12
C GLU A 32 4.93 11.16 -1.33
N ILE A 33 5.93 10.28 -1.23
CA ILE A 33 7.32 10.58 -1.55
C ILE A 33 7.91 9.50 -2.46
N TYR A 34 8.75 9.92 -3.41
CA TYR A 34 9.59 8.98 -4.16
C TYR A 34 10.50 8.26 -3.17
N TRP A 35 10.64 6.95 -3.36
CA TRP A 35 11.33 6.12 -2.39
C TRP A 35 12.17 5.06 -3.08
N ASN A 36 13.44 4.99 -2.68
CA ASN A 36 14.37 3.99 -3.14
C ASN A 36 14.68 3.02 -1.97
N PRO A 37 14.08 1.83 -1.95
CA PRO A 37 14.23 0.89 -0.83
C PRO A 37 15.66 0.37 -0.65
N SER A 38 16.51 0.52 -1.67
CA SER A 38 17.89 0.02 -1.70
C SER A 38 18.93 1.10 -1.37
N GLU A 39 18.52 2.30 -0.94
CA GLU A 39 19.46 3.32 -0.48
C GLU A 39 20.13 2.92 0.84
N ASP A 40 21.40 3.31 0.95
CA ASP A 40 22.16 3.18 2.20
C ASP A 40 21.70 4.19 3.25
N THR A 41 20.96 5.23 2.84
CA THR A 41 20.39 6.28 3.69
C THR A 41 18.93 6.02 4.03
N HIS A 42 18.45 6.64 5.11
CA HIS A 42 17.04 6.60 5.47
C HIS A 42 16.22 7.57 4.59
N PRO A 43 14.94 7.23 4.31
CA PRO A 43 14.28 5.97 4.63
C PRO A 43 14.62 4.86 3.63
N ASN A 44 15.10 3.70 4.10
CA ASN A 44 15.28 2.49 3.27
C ASN A 44 14.32 1.36 3.71
N GLN A 45 14.33 0.22 3.00
CA GLN A 45 13.41 -0.90 3.28
C GLN A 45 13.49 -1.36 4.73
N HIS A 46 14.71 -1.55 5.24
CA HIS A 46 14.94 -2.06 6.58
C HIS A 46 14.39 -1.11 7.65
N TRP A 47 14.59 0.19 7.47
CA TRP A 47 14.08 1.23 8.35
C TRP A 47 12.55 1.27 8.38
N ILE A 48 11.91 1.22 7.21
CA ILE A 48 10.45 1.17 7.09
C ILE A 48 9.87 -0.10 7.73
N ASP A 49 10.46 -1.27 7.48
CA ASP A 49 9.99 -2.53 8.05
C ASP A 49 10.02 -2.51 9.58
N GLN A 50 11.05 -1.90 10.19
CA GLN A 50 11.12 -1.75 11.63
C GLN A 50 10.02 -0.84 12.17
N ILE A 51 9.74 0.30 11.51
CA ILE A 51 8.68 1.22 11.92
C ILE A 51 7.31 0.58 11.79
N LEU A 52 7.03 -0.08 10.67
CA LEU A 52 5.77 -0.80 10.46
C LEU A 52 5.58 -1.89 11.54
N ALA A 53 6.67 -2.56 11.92
CA ALA A 53 6.64 -3.57 12.98
C ALA A 53 6.33 -3.01 14.38
N ILE A 54 6.41 -1.71 14.60
CA ILE A 54 5.99 -1.12 15.87
C ILE A 54 4.47 -1.19 16.01
N PHE A 55 3.73 -0.82 14.95
CA PHE A 55 2.28 -0.60 15.04
C PHE A 55 1.41 -1.63 14.31
N MET A 56 1.99 -2.49 13.47
CA MET A 56 1.26 -3.59 12.81
C MET A 56 1.11 -4.85 13.68
N PHE A 57 1.60 -4.83 14.92
CA PHE A 57 1.51 -5.94 15.86
C PHE A 57 0.50 -5.68 16.98
N GLU A 58 -0.07 -6.76 17.51
CA GLU A 58 -1.20 -6.77 18.46
C GLU A 58 -0.95 -5.95 19.72
N ASN A 59 0.31 -5.85 20.15
CA ASN A 59 0.74 -5.19 21.38
C ASN A 59 1.33 -3.79 21.18
N SER A 60 1.07 -3.14 20.03
CA SER A 60 1.51 -1.76 19.83
C SER A 60 0.91 -0.85 20.89
N GLN A 61 1.76 -0.18 21.65
CA GLN A 61 1.37 0.85 22.62
C GLN A 61 1.25 2.24 21.99
N TYR A 62 1.70 2.38 20.73
CA TYR A 62 1.80 3.63 19.99
C TYR A 62 0.47 4.00 19.32
N ASP A 63 0.16 5.29 19.25
CA ASP A 63 -1.03 5.81 18.59
C ASP A 63 -0.84 5.87 17.08
N PHE A 64 -1.47 4.95 16.36
CA PHE A 64 -1.39 4.90 14.89
C PHE A 64 -1.83 6.20 14.22
N LEU A 65 -2.74 6.98 14.81
CA LEU A 65 -3.19 8.23 14.20
C LEU A 65 -2.05 9.24 14.06
N GLU A 66 -1.13 9.29 15.03
CA GLU A 66 0.05 10.16 14.94
C GLU A 66 1.03 9.68 13.86
N PHE A 67 1.28 8.38 13.80
CA PHE A 67 2.19 7.77 12.81
C PHE A 67 1.63 7.81 11.39
N SER A 68 0.30 7.69 11.23
CA SER A 68 -0.38 7.69 9.93
C SER A 68 -0.28 9.02 9.18
N LYS A 69 0.21 10.08 9.84
CA LYS A 69 0.50 11.39 9.25
C LYS A 69 1.77 11.39 8.41
N PHE A 70 2.59 10.35 8.52
CA PHE A 70 3.83 10.19 7.76
C PHE A 70 3.65 9.17 6.62
N PRO A 71 4.31 9.38 5.47
CA PRO A 71 4.28 8.43 4.37
C PRO A 71 5.11 7.20 4.75
N LEU A 72 4.44 6.21 5.33
CA LEU A 72 5.07 5.01 5.89
C LEU A 72 4.68 3.73 5.17
N LEU A 73 3.63 3.76 4.33
CA LEU A 73 3.16 2.60 3.61
C LEU A 73 3.91 2.46 2.28
N PRO A 74 4.66 1.37 2.05
CA PRO A 74 5.31 1.11 0.77
C PRO A 74 4.30 0.89 -0.35
N MET A 75 4.44 1.65 -1.43
CA MET A 75 3.80 1.38 -2.72
C MET A 75 4.87 0.85 -3.67
N GLU A 76 4.66 -0.34 -4.22
CA GLU A 76 5.58 -1.00 -5.15
C GLU A 76 5.26 -0.65 -6.61
N TRP A 77 3.96 -0.48 -6.92
CA TRP A 77 3.46 -0.15 -8.26
C TRP A 77 2.37 0.93 -8.21
N PRO A 78 2.30 1.82 -9.22
CA PRO A 78 3.06 1.81 -10.48
C PRO A 78 4.52 2.27 -10.36
N GLU A 79 4.85 2.98 -9.29
CA GLU A 79 6.21 3.46 -8.99
C GLU A 79 6.51 3.24 -7.52
N LYS A 80 7.79 3.06 -7.18
CA LYS A 80 8.22 2.93 -5.79
C LYS A 80 8.08 4.25 -5.05
N LYS A 81 7.16 4.29 -4.10
CA LYS A 81 6.89 5.43 -3.24
C LYS A 81 6.59 4.98 -1.82
N LEU A 82 6.76 5.88 -0.87
CA LEU A 82 6.07 5.77 0.42
C LEU A 82 4.85 6.67 0.39
N VAL A 83 3.74 6.19 0.94
CA VAL A 83 2.44 6.88 0.94
C VAL A 83 1.82 6.86 2.33
N LEU A 84 0.90 7.78 2.58
CA LEU A 84 0.10 7.73 3.80
C LEU A 84 -0.79 6.49 3.85
N PHE A 85 -1.08 6.01 5.06
CA PHE A 85 -2.18 5.08 5.26
C PHE A 85 -3.51 5.80 5.00
N ASN A 86 -4.22 5.39 3.94
CA ASN A 86 -5.47 6.03 3.54
C ASN A 86 -6.57 5.01 3.27
N PRO A 87 -7.62 4.92 4.11
CA PRO A 87 -8.72 3.97 3.90
C PRO A 87 -9.60 4.35 2.70
N TYR A 88 -9.54 5.59 2.22
CA TYR A 88 -10.26 6.05 1.03
C TYR A 88 -9.48 5.81 -0.27
N ASP A 89 -8.18 5.51 -0.17
CA ASP A 89 -7.32 5.13 -1.29
C ASP A 89 -6.43 3.93 -0.95
N PRO A 90 -7.02 2.78 -0.62
CA PRO A 90 -6.23 1.67 -0.15
C PRO A 90 -5.36 1.07 -1.24
N LEU A 91 -4.19 0.59 -0.83
CA LEU A 91 -3.31 -0.19 -1.69
C LEU A 91 -3.78 -1.64 -1.76
N LEU A 92 -3.58 -2.26 -2.92
CA LEU A 92 -3.81 -3.69 -3.08
C LEU A 92 -2.57 -4.48 -2.70
N PHE A 93 -2.69 -5.35 -1.70
CA PHE A 93 -1.66 -6.29 -1.31
C PHE A 93 -1.44 -7.31 -2.42
N LEU A 94 -0.22 -7.35 -2.92
CA LEU A 94 0.27 -8.29 -3.90
C LEU A 94 1.16 -9.31 -3.18
N PRO A 95 0.61 -10.48 -2.80
CA PRO A 95 1.43 -11.52 -2.24
C PRO A 95 2.41 -12.04 -3.30
N PRO A 96 3.65 -12.41 -2.91
CA PRO A 96 4.65 -12.94 -3.83
C PRO A 96 4.17 -14.16 -4.63
N GLU A 97 3.23 -14.95 -4.11
CA GLU A 97 2.71 -16.12 -4.85
C GLU A 97 1.69 -15.75 -5.93
N LEU A 98 1.12 -14.54 -5.91
CA LEU A 98 0.12 -14.07 -6.89
C LEU A 98 0.73 -13.32 -8.07
N TYR A 99 2.05 -13.40 -8.27
CA TYR A 99 2.65 -13.07 -9.57
C TYR A 99 2.04 -13.90 -10.73
N ASP A 100 1.26 -14.95 -10.46
CA ASP A 100 0.49 -15.72 -11.46
C ASP A 100 -0.79 -15.02 -11.96
N TYR A 101 -1.31 -13.97 -11.29
CA TYR A 101 -2.15 -12.95 -11.95
C TYR A 101 -1.31 -12.03 -12.87
N GLY A 102 -0.07 -12.44 -13.15
CA GLY A 102 1.06 -11.72 -13.73
C GLY A 102 0.82 -10.85 -14.95
N PRO A 103 -0.13 -11.13 -15.87
CA PRO A 103 -0.43 -10.19 -16.93
C PRO A 103 -1.34 -9.03 -16.50
N MET A 104 -2.21 -9.22 -15.50
CA MET A 104 -3.21 -8.20 -15.13
C MET A 104 -2.65 -7.14 -14.20
N ILE A 105 -1.69 -7.47 -13.33
CA ILE A 105 -1.10 -6.50 -12.41
C ILE A 105 -0.43 -5.34 -13.15
N PRO A 106 0.45 -5.56 -14.15
CA PRO A 106 1.03 -4.45 -14.92
C PRO A 106 -0.03 -3.62 -15.66
N ILE A 107 -1.08 -4.27 -16.18
CA ILE A 107 -2.20 -3.58 -16.85
C ILE A 107 -2.92 -2.68 -15.85
N LEU A 108 -3.32 -3.20 -14.69
CA LEU A 108 -4.00 -2.44 -13.66
C LEU A 108 -3.12 -1.29 -13.13
N ALA A 109 -1.81 -1.53 -12.98
CA ALA A 109 -0.86 -0.50 -12.58
C ALA A 109 -0.79 0.65 -13.60
N LYS A 110 -0.75 0.35 -14.91
CA LYS A 110 -0.84 1.37 -15.99
C LYS A 110 -2.14 2.17 -15.91
N LEU A 111 -3.24 1.53 -15.51
CA LEU A 111 -4.54 2.17 -15.32
C LEU A 111 -4.64 2.95 -14.00
N GLY A 112 -3.56 3.05 -13.22
CA GLY A 112 -3.48 3.82 -11.98
C GLY A 112 -3.87 3.05 -10.71
N VAL A 113 -4.07 1.73 -10.79
CA VAL A 113 -4.27 0.89 -9.60
C VAL A 113 -2.93 0.74 -8.87
N ARG A 114 -2.98 0.87 -7.55
CA ARG A 114 -1.80 0.96 -6.69
C ARG A 114 -1.62 -0.33 -5.91
N PHE A 115 -0.39 -0.83 -5.84
CA PHE A 115 -0.08 -2.11 -5.21
C PHE A 115 1.02 -1.96 -4.16
N THR A 116 0.97 -2.84 -3.16
CA THR A 116 1.96 -2.96 -2.10
C THR A 116 2.32 -4.42 -1.86
N THR A 117 3.54 -4.68 -1.43
CA THR A 117 3.98 -5.97 -0.88
C THR A 117 3.81 -6.02 0.64
N CYS A 118 3.39 -4.92 1.28
CA CYS A 118 3.07 -4.87 2.69
C CYS A 118 1.82 -5.70 2.98
N LYS A 119 1.94 -6.71 3.84
CA LYS A 119 0.84 -7.63 4.15
C LYS A 119 -0.12 -6.99 5.15
N PRO A 120 -1.44 -7.04 4.92
CA PRO A 120 -2.41 -6.55 5.90
C PRO A 120 -2.34 -7.39 7.19
N PRO A 121 -2.57 -6.78 8.37
CA PRO A 121 -2.51 -7.50 9.64
C PRO A 121 -3.64 -8.53 9.75
N PRO A 122 -3.41 -9.71 10.38
CA PRO A 122 -4.33 -10.84 10.35
C PRO A 122 -5.64 -10.55 11.09
N GLN A 123 -6.77 -11.08 10.62
CA GLN A 123 -8.12 -10.72 11.07
C GLN A 123 -8.45 -11.08 12.53
N ASN A 124 -7.73 -12.04 13.12
CA ASN A 124 -8.04 -12.62 14.43
C ASN A 124 -7.79 -11.69 15.62
N ASN A 125 -7.33 -10.47 15.37
CA ASN A 125 -6.73 -9.59 16.36
C ASN A 125 -7.68 -8.44 16.72
N GLY A 126 -8.94 -8.77 17.01
CA GLY A 126 -10.07 -7.83 17.13
C GLY A 126 -10.03 -6.86 18.32
N LEU A 127 -8.90 -6.73 19.01
CA LEU A 127 -8.76 -5.86 20.19
C LEU A 127 -7.95 -4.60 19.94
N ASN A 128 -7.15 -4.54 18.87
CA ASN A 128 -6.33 -3.36 18.58
C ASN A 128 -6.99 -2.49 17.48
N PRO A 129 -7.49 -1.28 17.82
CA PRO A 129 -8.18 -0.40 16.88
C PRO A 129 -7.27 0.06 15.73
N ASN A 130 -5.95 0.18 15.95
CA ASN A 130 -5.00 0.56 14.90
C ASN A 130 -4.98 -0.47 13.77
N LEU A 131 -5.01 -1.76 14.13
CA LEU A 131 -5.01 -2.84 13.14
C LEU A 131 -6.28 -2.83 12.28
N ALA A 132 -7.42 -2.40 12.82
CA ALA A 132 -8.64 -2.28 12.04
C ALA A 132 -8.47 -1.22 10.93
N ILE A 133 -7.93 -0.04 11.27
CA ILE A 133 -7.69 1.05 10.30
C ILE A 133 -6.68 0.61 9.24
N ILE A 134 -5.60 -0.05 9.62
CA ILE A 134 -4.57 -0.52 8.68
C ILE A 134 -5.15 -1.53 7.68
N ARG A 135 -6.07 -2.42 8.10
CA ARG A 135 -6.75 -3.35 7.18
C ARG A 135 -7.63 -2.65 6.17
N GLU A 136 -8.15 -1.48 6.50
CA GLU A 136 -8.91 -0.67 5.54
C GLU A 136 -7.99 0.04 4.55
N CYS A 137 -6.71 0.26 4.89
CA CYS A 137 -5.71 0.89 4.03
C CYS A 137 -4.98 -0.10 3.11
N ILE A 138 -4.97 -1.39 3.46
CA ILE A 138 -4.30 -2.45 2.68
C ILE A 138 -5.31 -3.58 2.42
N LEU A 139 -5.78 -3.67 1.18
CA LEU A 139 -6.79 -4.67 0.78
C LEU A 139 -6.15 -5.85 0.06
N LEU A 140 -6.69 -7.04 0.26
CA LEU A 140 -6.30 -8.20 -0.56
C LEU A 140 -6.63 -7.96 -2.04
N SER A 141 -5.76 -8.42 -2.94
CA SER A 141 -5.94 -8.39 -4.40
C SER A 141 -7.02 -9.38 -4.89
N THR A 142 -8.25 -9.23 -4.42
CA THR A 142 -9.41 -9.97 -4.95
C THR A 142 -9.95 -9.30 -6.21
N PRO A 143 -10.63 -10.01 -7.12
CA PRO A 143 -11.24 -9.39 -8.30
C PRO A 143 -12.16 -8.20 -7.96
N THR A 144 -12.93 -8.30 -6.87
CA THR A 144 -13.78 -7.20 -6.39
C THR A 144 -12.95 -5.98 -5.99
N ASN A 145 -11.91 -6.16 -5.17
CA ASN A 145 -11.07 -5.05 -4.72
C ASN A 145 -10.27 -4.42 -5.88
N MET A 146 -9.85 -5.22 -6.86
CA MET A 146 -9.22 -4.74 -8.09
C MET A 146 -10.16 -3.83 -8.89
N VAL A 147 -11.41 -4.25 -9.09
CA VAL A 147 -12.42 -3.44 -9.80
C VAL A 147 -12.73 -2.15 -9.05
N GLU A 148 -12.92 -2.20 -7.74
CA GLU A 148 -13.18 -1.00 -6.94
C GLU A 148 -11.97 -0.04 -6.92
N SER A 149 -10.75 -0.57 -6.87
CA SER A 149 -9.53 0.25 -6.98
C SER A 149 -9.40 0.90 -8.35
N LEU A 150 -9.74 0.18 -9.42
CA LEU A 150 -9.76 0.75 -10.77
C LEU A 150 -10.80 1.87 -10.87
N LYS A 151 -12.01 1.69 -10.34
CA LYS A 151 -13.03 2.75 -10.32
C LYS A 151 -12.52 4.00 -9.60
N ARG A 152 -11.83 3.84 -8.47
CA ARG A 152 -11.20 4.96 -7.75
C ARG A 152 -10.12 5.65 -8.59
N ALA A 153 -9.22 4.88 -9.20
CA ALA A 153 -8.16 5.40 -10.05
C ALA A 153 -8.73 6.21 -11.23
N VAL A 154 -9.77 5.69 -11.89
CA VAL A 154 -10.48 6.38 -12.97
C VAL A 154 -11.12 7.68 -12.46
N SER A 155 -11.83 7.64 -11.32
CA SER A 155 -12.49 8.83 -10.75
C SER A 155 -11.52 9.93 -10.34
N LYS A 156 -10.27 9.58 -9.97
CA LYS A 156 -9.20 10.53 -9.64
C LYS A 156 -8.45 11.05 -10.86
N SER A 157 -8.51 10.29 -11.95
CA SER A 157 -7.87 10.68 -13.19
C SER A 157 -8.60 11.84 -13.84
N SER A 158 -7.85 12.81 -14.37
CA SER A 158 -8.42 13.83 -15.25
C SER A 158 -8.71 13.29 -16.67
N LYS A 159 -8.38 12.02 -16.93
CA LYS A 159 -8.57 11.36 -18.23
C LYS A 159 -9.97 10.74 -18.35
N THR A 160 -10.52 10.73 -19.56
CA THR A 160 -11.69 9.90 -19.88
C THR A 160 -11.33 8.42 -19.86
N LEU A 161 -12.32 7.53 -19.71
CA LEU A 161 -12.10 6.08 -19.81
C LEU A 161 -11.37 5.70 -21.11
N GLU A 162 -11.77 6.30 -22.23
CA GLU A 162 -11.13 6.08 -23.54
C GLU A 162 -9.65 6.45 -23.50
N GLN A 163 -9.31 7.59 -22.92
CA GLN A 163 -7.92 8.04 -22.76
C GLN A 163 -7.11 7.14 -21.81
N ILE A 164 -7.75 6.57 -20.79
CA ILE A 164 -7.13 5.59 -19.88
C ILE A 164 -6.80 4.29 -20.63
N PHE A 165 -7.66 3.87 -21.56
CA PHE A 165 -7.43 2.66 -22.36
C PHE A 165 -6.42 2.86 -23.51
N LEU A 166 -6.09 4.11 -23.90
CA LEU A 166 -5.03 4.38 -24.88
C LEU A 166 -3.64 3.95 -24.40
N ASP A 167 -3.44 3.87 -23.08
CA ASP A 167 -2.18 3.42 -22.48
C ASP A 167 -1.99 1.89 -22.56
N LEU A 168 -3.00 1.15 -23.08
CA LEU A 168 -2.97 -0.29 -23.28
C LEU A 168 -2.86 -0.67 -24.76
N ASN A 169 -2.08 -1.71 -25.05
CA ASN A 169 -2.07 -2.33 -26.38
C ASN A 169 -3.25 -3.32 -26.57
N SER A 170 -3.46 -3.80 -27.80
CA SER A 170 -4.59 -4.68 -28.13
C SER A 170 -4.62 -6.00 -27.33
N ASP A 171 -3.45 -6.58 -27.01
CA ASP A 171 -3.35 -7.80 -26.20
C ASP A 171 -3.70 -7.51 -24.72
N GLU A 172 -3.22 -6.40 -24.18
CA GLU A 172 -3.56 -5.93 -22.84
C GLU A 172 -5.06 -5.64 -22.70
N ILE A 173 -5.67 -5.02 -23.72
CA ILE A 173 -7.12 -4.78 -23.76
C ILE A 173 -7.88 -6.11 -23.73
N GLU A 174 -7.47 -7.12 -24.49
CA GLU A 174 -8.16 -8.41 -24.52
C GLU A 174 -8.01 -9.18 -23.20
N LYS A 175 -6.81 -9.15 -22.60
CA LYS A 175 -6.56 -9.67 -21.25
C LYS A 175 -7.46 -8.99 -20.21
N PHE A 176 -7.54 -7.67 -20.25
CA PHE A 176 -8.40 -6.88 -19.37
C PHE A 176 -9.88 -7.24 -19.54
N ARG A 177 -10.37 -7.36 -20.78
CA ARG A 177 -11.75 -7.78 -21.07
C ARG A 177 -12.05 -9.16 -20.50
N ASN A 178 -11.15 -10.12 -20.68
CA ASN A 178 -11.32 -11.47 -20.16
C ASN A 178 -11.32 -11.51 -18.63
N PHE A 179 -10.46 -10.71 -17.99
CA PHE A 179 -10.49 -10.50 -16.54
C PHE A 179 -11.85 -9.98 -16.06
N VAL A 180 -12.39 -8.91 -16.67
CA VAL A 180 -13.68 -8.33 -16.29
C VAL A 180 -14.85 -9.31 -16.50
N ARG A 181 -14.85 -10.07 -17.61
CA ARG A 181 -15.86 -11.11 -17.87
C ARG A 181 -15.85 -12.19 -16.80
N ASN A 182 -14.65 -12.65 -16.40
CA ASN A 182 -14.48 -13.69 -15.39
C ASN A 182 -14.83 -13.18 -13.99
N ALA A 183 -14.43 -11.96 -13.63
CA ALA A 183 -14.79 -11.33 -12.37
C ALA A 183 -16.32 -11.16 -12.22
N SER A 184 -16.99 -10.75 -13.30
CA SER A 184 -18.46 -10.63 -13.33
C SER A 184 -19.17 -11.97 -13.12
N ARG A 185 -18.62 -13.07 -13.68
CA ARG A 185 -19.15 -14.43 -13.48
C ARG A 185 -19.00 -14.91 -12.03
N ILE A 186 -17.87 -14.60 -11.39
CA ILE A 186 -17.62 -14.95 -9.97
C ILE A 186 -18.59 -14.21 -9.05
N ASN A 187 -18.92 -12.95 -9.35
CA ASN A 187 -19.89 -12.18 -8.56
C ASN A 187 -21.34 -12.65 -8.77
N LEU A 188 -21.71 -13.12 -9.97
CA LEU A 188 -23.03 -13.71 -10.23
C LEU A 188 -23.21 -15.08 -9.56
N GLY A 189 -22.15 -15.89 -9.46
CA GLY A 189 -22.19 -17.19 -8.78
C GLY A 189 -22.28 -17.12 -7.25
N LYS A 190 -22.15 -15.94 -6.63
CA LYS A 190 -22.37 -15.71 -5.20
C LYS A 190 -23.79 -15.21 -4.87
N LEU A 191 -24.61 -14.97 -5.90
CA LEU A 191 -25.99 -14.49 -5.78
C LEU A 191 -27.03 -15.60 -6.04
N TYR A 192 -26.59 -16.85 -6.20
CA TYR A 192 -27.42 -18.04 -6.33
C TYR A 192 -27.01 -19.10 -5.31
#